data_AF-H2MA64-F1
#
_entry.id   AF-H2MA64-F1
#
_cell.length_a   1.000
_cell.length_b   1.000
_cell.length_c   1.000
_cell.angle_alpha   90.00
_cell.angle_beta   90.00
_cell.angle_gamma   90.00
#
_symmetry.space_group_name_H-M   'P 1'
#
loop_
_entity.id
_entity.type
_entity.pdbx_description
1 polymer ?
#
loop_
_entity_poly.entity_id
_entity_poly.type
_entity_poly.pdbx_seq_one_letter_code
_entity_poly.pdbx_strand_id
1 'polypeptide(L)'
;MGTAVEVGQLESRMNAKDYMHLQSIFVDCSGKPRSLSRTEFIHLAWRSADRGSKQEYGLLFDSVVVTQKSSSLLHSSDEVKKEGHVDWGALCSFLLEETWRKLNQTKDFNVPLWKPRRTLTCPHRDSVQKVLYLQSSDQYLTVSKGGKVVLWQEVDLSVLSTCRLQNSTVASRDLWVTDVVLLQNVQKIAVSFTCEEVCFYDLRSKQDFPCKYKLQGLRFAPWCLDYWMDPCDADQAVLTIGDTGGQVSALHFTSAQTSLFESRCLQLDSDSAKVVSWDQLVKGRHSCCRMETHKAHAPAWVRKVLYLSSLRAFASCSTRPQSSMVIGWRDEGAGKMRITSYVTRKGVWDIDYHRQWNLIATAGLDDQVLLWNPYVTSEPVCALAGHLNEVTAVRFMQTKDQLLSFSKDKVLCLWDVSSQLCVQRVAGVFPKVQEDTHTLLFLREERQHLLLSFNSRLLLLEGTEEEKRTMTYGHTLNSALRKSLCRQE
;
A
#
# COMPACT_ATOMS: atom_id res chain seq x y z
N MET A 1 26.96 12.08 25.07
CA MET A 1 26.62 12.93 23.90
C MET A 1 27.84 13.35 23.10
N GLY A 2 28.97 13.75 23.70
CA GLY A 2 30.19 14.11 22.93
C GLY A 2 30.81 12.96 22.12
N THR A 3 30.85 11.74 22.65
CA THR A 3 31.52 10.59 22.02
C THR A 3 30.87 10.11 20.72
N ALA A 4 29.55 10.17 20.60
CA ALA A 4 28.82 9.71 19.40
C ALA A 4 28.92 10.70 18.22
N VAL A 5 29.06 12.00 18.51
CA VAL A 5 29.19 13.04 17.47
C VAL A 5 30.55 12.96 16.80
N GLU A 6 31.61 12.70 17.57
CA GLU A 6 32.98 12.58 17.06
C GLU A 6 33.20 11.29 16.25
N VAL A 7 32.58 10.17 16.66
CA VAL A 7 32.58 8.92 15.86
C VAL A 7 31.84 9.12 14.53
N GLY A 8 30.70 9.82 14.53
CA GLY A 8 29.98 10.15 13.30
C GLY A 8 30.77 11.03 12.32
N GLN A 9 31.65 11.91 12.82
CA GLN A 9 32.56 12.72 11.99
C GLN A 9 33.68 11.88 11.37
N LEU A 10 34.15 10.82 12.04
CA LEU A 10 35.09 9.86 11.44
C LEU A 10 34.40 9.08 10.31
N GLU A 11 33.23 8.50 10.58
CA GLU A 11 32.51 7.66 9.61
C GLU A 11 32.11 8.40 8.33
N SER A 12 31.63 9.64 8.45
CA SER A 12 31.25 10.47 7.29
C SER A 12 32.42 10.78 6.34
N ARG A 13 33.66 10.62 6.81
CA ARG A 13 34.88 10.81 6.00
C ARG A 13 35.43 9.51 5.45
N MET A 14 34.90 8.33 5.81
CA MET A 14 35.42 7.04 5.38
C MET A 14 34.74 6.52 4.11
N ASN A 15 35.54 5.97 3.20
CA ASN A 15 35.07 5.35 1.95
C ASN A 15 35.12 3.81 2.04
N ALA A 16 34.49 3.12 1.08
CA ALA A 16 34.48 1.64 1.04
C ALA A 16 35.88 1.00 1.08
N LYS A 17 36.89 1.66 0.50
CA LYS A 17 38.29 1.19 0.55
C LYS A 17 38.86 1.24 1.98
N ASP A 18 38.51 2.27 2.75
CA ASP A 18 38.99 2.44 4.12
C ASP A 18 38.41 1.35 5.05
N TYR A 19 37.15 0.97 4.83
CA TYR A 19 36.54 -0.16 5.54
C TYR A 19 37.16 -1.52 5.16
N MET A 20 37.55 -1.70 3.90
CA MET A 20 38.31 -2.90 3.46
C MET A 20 39.70 -2.94 4.12
N HIS A 21 40.35 -1.79 4.28
CA HIS A 21 41.59 -1.68 5.01
C HIS A 21 41.42 -1.94 6.52
N LEU A 22 40.32 -1.50 7.13
CA LEU A 22 40.00 -1.87 8.52
C LEU A 22 39.77 -3.37 8.67
N GLN A 23 39.07 -4.01 7.73
CA GLN A 23 38.80 -5.44 7.75
C GLN A 23 40.09 -6.27 7.73
N SER A 24 41.07 -5.86 6.92
CA SER A 24 42.33 -6.61 6.78
C SER A 24 43.13 -6.67 8.08
N ILE A 25 42.93 -5.71 9.00
CA ILE A 25 43.59 -5.69 10.31
C ILE A 25 43.08 -6.79 11.22
N PHE A 26 41.86 -7.29 11.01
CA PHE A 26 41.29 -8.36 11.83
C PHE A 26 41.63 -9.76 11.30
N VAL A 27 42.53 -9.86 10.32
CA VAL A 27 43.02 -11.11 9.76
C VAL A 27 44.52 -11.23 10.02
N ASP A 28 44.96 -12.33 10.65
CA ASP A 28 46.38 -12.61 10.84
C ASP A 28 47.06 -13.04 9.52
N CYS A 29 48.39 -13.04 9.48
CA CYS A 29 49.17 -13.47 8.30
C CYS A 29 48.86 -14.91 7.81
N SER A 30 48.15 -15.71 8.62
CA SER A 30 47.68 -17.06 8.30
C SER A 30 46.25 -17.13 7.76
N GLY A 31 45.57 -15.98 7.60
CA GLY A 31 44.18 -15.91 7.15
C GLY A 31 43.13 -16.15 8.23
N LYS A 32 43.52 -16.30 9.51
CA LYS A 32 42.60 -16.53 10.62
C LYS A 32 42.06 -15.20 11.20
N PRO A 33 40.78 -15.15 11.61
CA PRO A 33 40.22 -13.98 12.29
C PRO A 33 40.85 -13.81 13.67
N ARG A 34 41.15 -12.56 14.04
CA ARG A 34 41.74 -12.20 15.35
C ARG A 34 40.94 -11.09 16.03
N SER A 35 41.01 -11.04 17.35
CA SER A 35 40.46 -9.96 18.16
C SER A 35 41.57 -9.03 18.64
N LEU A 36 41.31 -7.73 18.63
CA LEU A 36 42.32 -6.70 18.89
C LEU A 36 42.07 -6.02 20.23
N SER A 37 43.14 -5.78 20.99
CA SER A 37 43.09 -4.90 22.15
C SER A 37 42.97 -3.44 21.73
N ARG A 38 42.58 -2.55 22.66
CA ARG A 38 42.38 -1.12 22.38
C ARG A 38 43.60 -0.46 21.73
N THR A 39 44.80 -0.73 22.26
CA THR A 39 46.04 -0.12 21.77
C THR A 39 46.42 -0.64 20.39
N GLU A 40 46.26 -1.94 20.15
CA GLU A 40 46.50 -2.57 18.85
C GLU A 40 45.53 -2.06 17.79
N PHE A 41 44.24 -1.99 18.11
CA PHE A 41 43.21 -1.47 17.22
C PHE A 41 43.52 -0.02 16.81
N ILE A 42 43.75 0.88 17.77
CA ILE A 42 44.01 2.30 17.47
C ILE A 42 45.27 2.43 16.60
N HIS A 43 46.34 1.71 16.93
CA HIS A 43 47.60 1.83 16.20
C HIS A 43 47.51 1.27 14.78
N LEU A 44 46.85 0.13 14.61
CA LEU A 44 46.70 -0.50 13.30
C LEU A 44 45.67 0.23 12.43
N ALA A 45 44.51 0.57 12.98
CA ALA A 45 43.44 1.29 12.27
C ALA A 45 43.91 2.66 11.76
N TRP A 46 44.62 3.42 12.60
CA TRP A 46 45.20 4.70 12.21
C TRP A 46 46.31 4.56 11.16
N ARG A 47 47.02 3.43 11.13
CA ARG A 47 48.08 3.19 10.13
C ARG A 47 47.52 2.69 8.80
N SER A 48 46.40 1.97 8.83
CA SER A 48 45.78 1.39 7.63
C SER A 48 44.81 2.34 6.94
N ALA A 49 44.17 3.22 7.69
CA ALA A 49 43.22 4.20 7.18
C ALA A 49 43.89 5.58 7.18
N ASP A 50 44.07 6.16 5.99
CA ASP A 50 44.68 7.50 5.80
C ASP A 50 43.77 8.65 6.31
N ARG A 51 42.78 8.37 7.16
CA ARG A 51 41.76 9.32 7.60
C ARG A 51 41.52 9.23 9.10
N GLY A 52 41.36 10.39 9.73
CA GLY A 52 41.00 10.50 11.14
C GLY A 52 42.18 10.53 12.11
N SER A 53 41.87 10.71 13.40
CA SER A 53 42.85 10.81 14.48
C SER A 53 42.86 9.56 15.36
N LYS A 54 43.98 9.32 16.07
CA LYS A 54 44.07 8.24 17.06
C LYS A 54 43.01 8.35 18.16
N GLN A 55 42.54 9.57 18.47
CA GLN A 55 41.49 9.80 19.44
C GLN A 55 40.13 9.32 18.90
N GLU A 56 39.82 9.62 17.63
CA GLU A 56 38.57 9.18 16.99
C GLU A 56 38.47 7.65 16.91
N TYR A 57 39.57 6.96 16.57
CA TYR A 57 39.61 5.48 16.62
C TYR A 57 39.52 4.92 18.04
N GLY A 58 40.04 5.65 19.03
CA GLY A 58 39.88 5.28 20.44
C GLY A 58 38.42 5.37 20.89
N LEU A 59 37.71 6.41 20.48
CA LEU A 59 36.28 6.59 20.75
C LEU A 59 35.43 5.54 20.04
N LEU A 60 35.76 5.19 18.79
CA LEU A 60 35.12 4.10 18.06
C LEU A 60 35.31 2.75 18.77
N PHE A 61 36.51 2.48 19.30
CA PHE A 61 36.74 1.26 20.08
C PHE A 61 35.88 1.26 21.35
N ASP A 62 35.87 2.37 22.09
CA ASP A 62 35.14 2.49 23.34
C ASP A 62 33.62 2.37 23.12
N SER A 63 33.08 2.88 22.01
CA SER A 63 31.66 2.74 21.65
C SER A 63 31.26 1.31 21.27
N VAL A 64 32.13 0.58 20.57
CA VAL A 64 31.92 -0.84 20.23
C VAL A 64 31.93 -1.71 21.49
N VAL A 65 32.87 -1.47 22.41
CA VAL A 65 32.93 -2.23 23.68
C VAL A 65 31.69 -1.97 24.54
N VAL A 66 31.19 -0.73 24.58
CA VAL A 66 29.96 -0.39 25.32
C VAL A 66 28.74 -1.09 24.74
N THR A 67 28.60 -1.12 23.40
CA THR A 67 27.48 -1.78 22.72
C THR A 67 27.53 -3.31 22.83
N GLN A 68 28.72 -3.90 22.77
CA GLN A 68 28.92 -5.33 23.09
C GLN A 68 28.44 -5.68 24.50
N LYS A 69 28.78 -4.85 25.51
CA LYS A 69 28.35 -5.07 26.90
C LYS A 69 26.82 -5.03 27.05
N SER A 70 26.13 -4.12 26.35
CA SER A 70 24.66 -4.09 26.36
C SER A 70 24.02 -5.29 25.65
N SER A 71 24.63 -5.80 24.57
CA SER A 71 24.13 -6.97 23.83
C SER A 71 24.34 -8.28 24.59
N SER A 72 25.46 -8.42 25.32
CA SER A 72 25.77 -9.62 26.12
C SER A 72 24.85 -9.87 27.31
N LEU A 73 24.06 -8.88 27.74
CA LEU A 73 23.04 -9.06 28.80
C LEU A 73 21.81 -9.83 28.31
N LEU A 74 21.65 -10.07 27.00
CA LEU A 74 20.50 -10.74 26.40
C LEU A 74 20.79 -12.18 25.92
N HIS A 75 22.05 -12.60 25.85
CA HIS A 75 22.43 -13.96 25.43
C HIS A 75 23.44 -14.58 26.40
N SER A 76 22.96 -15.43 27.31
CA SER A 76 23.82 -16.33 28.08
C SER A 76 24.12 -17.59 27.27
N SER A 77 25.36 -17.73 26.80
CA SER A 77 26.12 -18.99 26.84
C SER A 77 27.52 -18.83 26.23
N ASP A 78 28.51 -19.28 27.01
CA ASP A 78 29.78 -19.89 26.60
C ASP A 78 30.49 -19.37 25.36
N GLU A 79 31.15 -18.22 25.46
CA GLU A 79 32.57 -18.10 25.10
C GLU A 79 33.21 -17.07 26.04
N VAL A 80 34.40 -17.37 26.57
CA VAL A 80 35.21 -16.43 27.35
C VAL A 80 35.67 -15.31 26.41
N LYS A 81 34.79 -14.34 26.14
CA LYS A 81 35.16 -13.08 25.49
C LYS A 81 36.09 -12.36 26.45
N LYS A 82 37.40 -12.37 26.14
CA LYS A 82 38.40 -11.61 26.88
C LYS A 82 37.92 -10.16 26.99
N GLU A 83 37.68 -9.71 28.22
CA GLU A 83 37.20 -8.36 28.49
C GLU A 83 38.13 -7.34 27.80
N GLY A 84 37.54 -6.46 26.97
CA GLY A 84 38.28 -5.39 26.30
C GLY A 84 38.96 -5.74 24.97
N HIS A 85 38.50 -6.77 24.26
CA HIS A 85 38.89 -7.04 22.87
C HIS A 85 37.71 -6.85 21.89
N VAL A 86 37.98 -6.26 20.72
CA VAL A 86 37.00 -6.10 19.63
C VAL A 86 37.37 -7.04 18.48
N ASP A 87 36.38 -7.71 17.91
CA ASP A 87 36.49 -8.47 16.67
C ASP A 87 35.80 -7.73 15.52
N TRP A 88 36.06 -8.16 14.28
CA TRP A 88 35.43 -7.57 13.09
C TRP A 88 33.91 -7.68 13.14
N GLY A 89 33.39 -8.81 13.65
CA GLY A 89 31.95 -9.04 13.78
C GLY A 89 31.27 -7.98 14.65
N ALA A 90 31.83 -7.64 15.80
CA ALA A 90 31.27 -6.61 16.67
C ALA A 90 31.40 -5.20 16.10
N LEU A 91 32.50 -4.89 15.41
CA LEU A 91 32.62 -3.62 14.70
C LEU A 91 31.53 -3.50 13.61
N CYS A 92 31.30 -4.56 12.84
CA CYS A 92 30.25 -4.60 11.83
C CYS A 92 28.85 -4.42 12.44
N SER A 93 28.54 -5.15 13.51
CA SER A 93 27.26 -5.01 14.21
C SER A 93 27.04 -3.58 14.71
N PHE A 94 28.08 -2.98 15.31
CA PHE A 94 28.03 -1.59 15.77
C PHE A 94 27.78 -0.61 14.61
N LEU A 95 28.53 -0.73 13.50
CA LEU A 95 28.37 0.12 12.31
C LEU A 95 26.98 -0.05 11.68
N LEU A 96 26.45 -1.28 11.64
CA LEU A 96 25.09 -1.56 11.18
C LEU A 96 24.03 -0.92 12.07
N GLU A 97 24.16 -1.03 13.39
CA GLU A 97 23.24 -0.39 14.33
C GLU A 97 23.33 1.14 14.26
N GLU A 98 24.52 1.70 14.11
CA GLU A 98 24.72 3.14 14.01
C GLU A 98 24.19 3.70 12.69
N THR A 99 24.42 3.02 11.56
CA THR A 99 23.82 3.39 10.27
C THR A 99 22.30 3.27 10.31
N TRP A 100 21.74 2.23 10.92
CA TRP A 100 20.30 2.09 11.14
C TRP A 100 19.75 3.23 12.02
N ARG A 101 20.45 3.57 13.11
CA ARG A 101 20.08 4.68 14.00
C ARG A 101 20.13 6.03 13.29
N LYS A 102 21.16 6.28 12.47
CA LYS A 102 21.29 7.49 11.65
C LYS A 102 20.17 7.57 10.60
N LEU A 103 19.87 6.46 9.92
CA LEU A 103 18.77 6.38 8.96
C LEU A 103 17.42 6.73 9.61
N ASN A 104 17.17 6.23 10.82
CA ASN A 104 15.96 6.50 11.59
C ASN A 104 15.93 7.91 12.20
N GLN A 105 17.07 8.52 12.53
CA GLN A 105 17.15 9.91 12.97
C GLN A 105 16.95 10.91 11.81
N THR A 106 17.34 10.53 10.59
CA THR A 106 17.08 11.32 9.37
C THR A 106 15.67 11.14 8.82
N LYS A 107 14.96 10.08 9.22
CA LYS A 107 13.52 9.95 8.95
C LYS A 107 12.79 10.91 9.88
N ASP A 108 12.62 12.16 9.44
CA ASP A 108 11.59 13.04 9.99
C ASP A 108 10.26 12.28 9.84
N PHE A 109 9.68 11.84 10.96
CA PHE A 109 8.34 11.26 10.99
C PHE A 109 7.34 12.37 10.64
N ASN A 110 7.20 12.70 9.36
CA ASN A 110 6.14 13.55 8.85
C ASN A 110 4.83 12.76 8.88
N VAL A 111 4.32 12.55 10.09
CA VAL A 111 3.04 11.94 10.38
C VAL A 111 1.96 12.94 9.95
N PRO A 112 1.10 12.59 8.98
CA PRO A 112 0.02 13.49 8.61
C PRO A 112 -0.90 13.69 9.82
N LEU A 113 -0.96 14.92 10.33
CA LEU A 113 -1.97 15.32 11.30
C LEU A 113 -3.29 15.44 10.55
N TRP A 114 -4.13 14.42 10.68
CA TRP A 114 -5.47 14.43 10.10
C TRP A 114 -6.33 15.52 10.75
N LYS A 115 -6.68 16.55 9.96
CA LYS A 115 -7.58 17.64 10.35
C LYS A 115 -8.98 17.14 10.72
N PRO A 116 -9.74 17.95 11.48
CA PRO A 116 -11.08 17.57 11.93
C PRO A 116 -12.03 17.30 10.74
N ARG A 117 -12.92 16.32 10.97
CA ARG A 117 -13.86 15.74 10.00
C ARG A 117 -14.59 16.78 9.12
N ARG A 118 -14.60 16.54 7.81
CA ARG A 118 -15.64 17.09 6.92
C ARG A 118 -16.55 15.96 6.45
N THR A 119 -17.78 15.94 6.96
CA THR A 119 -18.82 15.02 6.45
C THR A 119 -19.38 15.62 5.16
N LEU A 120 -19.22 14.90 4.05
CA LEU A 120 -19.76 15.30 2.77
C LEU A 120 -21.22 14.84 2.69
N THR A 121 -22.11 15.74 2.29
CA THR A 121 -23.49 15.39 1.95
C THR A 121 -23.50 14.72 0.58
N CYS A 122 -23.40 13.40 0.55
CA CYS A 122 -23.53 12.65 -0.69
C CYS A 122 -24.99 12.49 -1.11
N PRO A 123 -25.31 12.71 -2.40
CA PRO A 123 -26.66 12.55 -2.91
C PRO A 123 -27.03 11.07 -3.11
N HIS A 124 -26.17 10.15 -2.68
CA HIS A 124 -26.41 8.71 -2.73
C HIS A 124 -27.41 8.33 -1.65
N ARG A 125 -28.46 7.61 -2.04
CA ARG A 125 -29.43 7.02 -1.10
C ARG A 125 -28.97 5.66 -0.59
N ASP A 126 -28.14 4.98 -1.38
CA ASP A 126 -27.62 3.64 -1.12
C ASP A 126 -26.14 3.69 -0.71
N SER A 127 -25.56 2.54 -0.38
CA SER A 127 -24.14 2.43 -0.05
C SER A 127 -23.24 2.85 -1.23
N VAL A 128 -22.19 3.62 -0.95
CA VAL A 128 -21.14 3.89 -1.94
C VAL A 128 -20.30 2.64 -2.11
N GLN A 129 -20.10 2.20 -3.35
CA GLN A 129 -19.32 1.00 -3.70
C GLN A 129 -17.88 1.32 -4.10
N LYS A 130 -17.64 2.51 -4.68
CA LYS A 130 -16.29 2.94 -5.04
C LYS A 130 -16.16 4.45 -5.05
N VAL A 131 -14.96 4.91 -4.71
CA VAL A 131 -14.48 6.28 -4.92
C VAL A 131 -13.29 6.18 -5.87
N LEU A 132 -13.33 6.94 -6.96
CA LEU A 132 -12.29 7.00 -7.98
C LEU A 132 -11.87 8.45 -8.16
N TYR A 133 -10.61 8.67 -8.52
CA TYR A 133 -10.09 9.99 -8.88
C TYR A 133 -9.74 10.02 -10.38
N LEU A 134 -10.31 10.99 -11.08
CA LEU A 134 -10.13 11.21 -12.52
C LEU A 134 -9.01 12.23 -12.73
N GLN A 135 -7.78 11.75 -12.96
CA GLN A 135 -6.61 12.60 -13.22
C GLN A 135 -6.77 13.50 -14.45
N SER A 136 -7.55 13.08 -15.45
CA SER A 136 -7.74 13.86 -16.68
C SER A 136 -8.60 15.11 -16.49
N SER A 137 -9.37 15.18 -15.41
CA SER A 137 -10.36 16.24 -15.21
C SER A 137 -10.38 16.80 -13.80
N ASP A 138 -9.44 16.40 -12.94
CA ASP A 138 -9.33 16.86 -11.54
C ASP A 138 -10.66 16.75 -10.78
N GLN A 139 -11.26 15.56 -10.84
CA GLN A 139 -12.58 15.27 -10.27
C GLN A 139 -12.58 13.94 -9.53
N TYR A 140 -13.36 13.86 -8.45
CA TYR A 140 -13.69 12.57 -7.85
C TYR A 140 -14.97 12.03 -8.47
N LEU A 141 -15.05 10.71 -8.60
CA LEU A 141 -16.22 9.99 -9.06
C LEU A 141 -16.60 9.00 -7.97
N THR A 142 -17.85 9.05 -7.53
CA THR A 142 -18.39 8.06 -6.58
C THR A 142 -19.57 7.32 -7.16
N VAL A 143 -19.60 6.01 -6.95
CA VAL A 143 -20.67 5.14 -7.48
C VAL A 143 -21.40 4.47 -6.34
N SER A 144 -22.73 4.52 -6.34
CA SER A 144 -23.57 3.81 -5.38
C SER A 144 -23.90 2.39 -5.82
N LYS A 145 -24.34 1.56 -4.87
CA LYS A 145 -24.86 0.21 -5.11
C LYS A 145 -25.99 0.20 -6.14
N GLY A 146 -26.85 1.21 -6.15
CA GLY A 146 -27.93 1.36 -7.14
C GLY A 146 -27.50 1.90 -8.51
N GLY A 147 -26.20 2.01 -8.80
CA GLY A 147 -25.68 2.48 -10.09
C GLY A 147 -25.77 3.99 -10.31
N LYS A 148 -25.94 4.78 -9.24
CA LYS A 148 -25.87 6.24 -9.31
C LYS A 148 -24.40 6.66 -9.28
N VAL A 149 -23.98 7.43 -10.28
CA VAL A 149 -22.64 8.00 -10.41
C VAL A 149 -22.72 9.49 -10.10
N VAL A 150 -21.81 9.97 -9.26
CA VAL A 150 -21.73 11.38 -8.87
C VAL A 150 -20.32 11.87 -9.14
N LEU A 151 -20.21 12.96 -9.90
CA LEU A 151 -18.95 13.66 -10.12
C LEU A 151 -18.81 14.79 -9.11
N TRP A 152 -17.62 14.92 -8.56
CA TRP A 152 -17.27 15.87 -7.52
C TRP A 152 -16.09 16.72 -7.98
N GLN A 153 -16.14 18.00 -7.66
CA GLN A 153 -15.00 18.88 -7.86
C GLN A 153 -13.89 18.55 -6.86
N GLU A 154 -12.62 18.65 -7.27
CA GLU A 154 -11.50 18.29 -6.42
C GLU A 154 -11.30 19.20 -5.20
N VAL A 155 -11.48 20.51 -5.35
CA VAL A 155 -11.12 21.51 -4.32
C VAL A 155 -12.15 21.52 -3.20
N ASP A 156 -13.42 21.78 -3.53
CA ASP A 156 -14.46 21.96 -2.52
C ASP A 156 -15.25 20.68 -2.21
N LEU A 157 -15.04 19.63 -3.00
CA LEU A 157 -15.86 18.40 -3.00
C LEU A 157 -17.35 18.74 -3.12
N SER A 158 -17.65 19.73 -3.96
CA SER A 158 -18.99 20.08 -4.41
C SER A 158 -19.44 19.08 -5.49
N VAL A 159 -20.74 18.78 -5.53
CA VAL A 159 -21.32 17.89 -6.55
C VAL A 159 -21.44 18.66 -7.86
N LEU A 160 -20.83 18.15 -8.93
CA LEU A 160 -20.86 18.72 -10.27
C LEU A 160 -22.00 18.14 -11.11
N SER A 161 -22.06 16.82 -11.18
CA SER A 161 -23.10 16.12 -11.93
C SER A 161 -23.52 14.84 -11.24
N THR A 162 -24.69 14.36 -11.61
CA THR A 162 -25.26 13.11 -11.12
C THR A 162 -25.89 12.40 -12.30
N CYS A 163 -25.49 11.17 -12.54
CA CYS A 163 -26.02 10.30 -13.58
C CYS A 163 -26.40 8.95 -12.98
N ARG A 164 -27.29 8.20 -13.63
CA ARG A 164 -27.55 6.80 -13.30
C ARG A 164 -27.10 5.96 -14.49
N LEU A 165 -26.25 4.97 -14.22
CA LEU A 165 -25.81 4.04 -15.25
C LEU A 165 -27.00 3.27 -15.80
N GLN A 166 -27.11 3.27 -17.12
CA GLN A 166 -28.12 2.50 -17.83
C GLN A 166 -27.52 1.15 -18.23
N ASN A 167 -28.28 0.09 -18.04
CA ASN A 167 -28.00 -1.21 -18.63
C ASN A 167 -29.29 -1.70 -19.29
N SER A 168 -29.22 -2.07 -20.58
CA SER A 168 -30.39 -2.52 -21.34
C SER A 168 -30.80 -3.97 -21.08
N THR A 169 -29.96 -4.76 -20.38
CA THR A 169 -30.22 -6.20 -20.15
C THR A 169 -31.15 -6.45 -18.96
N VAL A 170 -31.09 -5.61 -17.93
CA VAL A 170 -31.89 -5.73 -16.71
C VAL A 170 -32.48 -4.37 -16.36
N ALA A 171 -33.69 -4.36 -15.80
CA ALA A 171 -34.30 -3.12 -15.34
C ALA A 171 -33.45 -2.47 -14.23
N SER A 172 -33.32 -1.14 -14.29
CA SER A 172 -32.45 -0.38 -13.39
C SER A 172 -32.76 -0.49 -11.90
N ARG A 173 -33.93 -1.04 -11.52
CA ARG A 173 -34.34 -1.26 -10.12
C ARG A 173 -33.70 -2.49 -9.49
N ASP A 174 -33.30 -3.47 -10.30
CA ASP A 174 -32.81 -4.78 -9.84
C ASP A 174 -31.30 -4.95 -10.11
N LEU A 175 -30.66 -3.94 -10.68
CA LEU A 175 -29.22 -3.90 -10.95
C LEU A 175 -28.45 -3.35 -9.76
N TRP A 176 -27.65 -4.20 -9.12
CA TRP A 176 -26.68 -3.76 -8.14
C TRP A 176 -25.27 -3.75 -8.71
N VAL A 177 -24.60 -2.61 -8.54
CA VAL A 177 -23.17 -2.48 -8.80
C VAL A 177 -22.40 -3.17 -7.68
N THR A 178 -21.50 -4.07 -8.05
CA THR A 178 -20.60 -4.78 -7.13
C THR A 178 -19.30 -4.01 -6.98
N ASP A 179 -18.60 -3.71 -8.08
CA ASP A 179 -17.37 -2.89 -8.07
C ASP A 179 -17.21 -2.08 -9.36
N VAL A 180 -16.37 -1.05 -9.30
CA VAL A 180 -16.05 -0.14 -10.41
C VAL A 180 -14.56 0.12 -10.47
N VAL A 181 -14.01 0.14 -11.68
CA VAL A 181 -12.61 0.50 -11.91
C VAL A 181 -12.46 1.48 -13.08
N LEU A 182 -11.48 2.38 -12.95
CA LEU A 182 -11.15 3.40 -13.93
C LEU A 182 -10.11 2.87 -14.92
N LEU A 183 -10.42 2.94 -16.21
CA LEU A 183 -9.48 2.65 -17.29
C LEU A 183 -8.95 3.98 -17.84
N GLN A 184 -7.89 4.51 -17.23
CA GLN A 184 -7.40 5.87 -17.50
C GLN A 184 -6.90 6.04 -18.94
N ASN A 185 -6.20 5.03 -19.49
CA ASN A 185 -5.67 5.03 -20.86
C ASN A 185 -6.74 5.15 -21.96
N VAL A 186 -7.97 4.67 -21.72
CA VAL A 186 -9.07 4.67 -22.71
C VAL A 186 -10.24 5.58 -22.33
N GLN A 187 -10.12 6.31 -21.20
CA GLN A 187 -11.17 7.16 -20.64
C GLN A 187 -12.51 6.45 -20.49
N LYS A 188 -12.49 5.24 -19.91
CA LYS A 188 -13.69 4.43 -19.65
C LYS A 188 -13.73 4.00 -18.20
N ILE A 189 -14.91 3.63 -17.71
CA ILE A 189 -15.06 2.88 -16.46
C ILE A 189 -15.60 1.49 -16.76
N ALA A 190 -15.03 0.48 -16.12
CA ALA A 190 -15.61 -0.85 -16.08
C ALA A 190 -16.43 -0.98 -14.80
N VAL A 191 -17.67 -1.41 -14.94
CA VAL A 191 -18.63 -1.56 -13.86
C VAL A 191 -19.11 -3.00 -13.86
N SER A 192 -18.95 -3.66 -12.72
CA SER A 192 -19.43 -5.02 -12.50
C SER A 192 -20.82 -4.99 -11.85
N PHE A 193 -21.66 -5.94 -12.27
CA PHE A 193 -23.03 -6.05 -11.79
C PHE A 193 -23.31 -7.44 -11.24
N THR A 194 -24.31 -7.53 -10.35
CA THR A 194 -24.82 -8.81 -9.82
C THR A 194 -25.45 -9.71 -10.88
N CYS A 195 -25.79 -9.17 -12.06
CA CYS A 195 -26.38 -9.92 -13.18
C CYS A 195 -25.35 -10.67 -14.04
N GLU A 196 -24.16 -10.97 -13.50
CA GLU A 196 -23.11 -11.74 -14.20
C GLU A 196 -22.58 -11.03 -15.45
N GLU A 197 -22.53 -9.69 -15.39
CA GLU A 197 -22.06 -8.84 -16.48
C GLU A 197 -21.01 -7.83 -15.99
N VAL A 198 -20.09 -7.47 -16.89
CA VAL A 198 -19.22 -6.30 -16.74
C VAL A 198 -19.46 -5.36 -17.91
N CYS A 199 -19.91 -4.14 -17.64
CA CYS A 199 -20.17 -3.13 -18.66
C CYS A 199 -19.08 -2.06 -18.65
N PHE A 200 -18.74 -1.57 -19.84
CA PHE A 200 -17.76 -0.51 -20.03
C PHE A 200 -18.48 0.75 -20.51
N TYR A 201 -18.36 1.82 -19.71
CA TYR A 201 -19.00 3.10 -19.98
C TYR A 201 -17.97 4.15 -20.37
N ASP A 202 -18.32 4.99 -21.33
CA ASP A 202 -17.46 6.08 -21.79
C ASP A 202 -17.51 7.28 -20.84
N LEU A 203 -16.35 7.77 -20.40
CA LEU A 203 -16.24 8.95 -19.54
C LEU A 203 -16.24 10.27 -20.31
N ARG A 204 -16.04 10.24 -21.63
CA ARG A 204 -16.02 11.45 -22.46
C ARG A 204 -17.36 12.19 -22.43
N SER A 205 -18.46 11.43 -22.41
CA SER A 205 -19.80 11.98 -22.18
C SER A 205 -20.06 12.09 -20.68
N LYS A 206 -19.76 13.27 -20.12
CA LYS A 206 -19.91 13.57 -18.68
C LYS A 206 -21.37 13.54 -18.17
N GLN A 207 -22.36 13.50 -19.07
CA GLN A 207 -23.78 13.52 -18.72
C GLN A 207 -24.39 12.13 -18.75
N ASP A 208 -24.17 11.37 -19.83
CA ASP A 208 -24.96 10.16 -20.09
C ASP A 208 -24.21 8.85 -19.90
N PHE A 209 -22.87 8.88 -19.78
CA PHE A 209 -22.01 7.70 -19.64
C PHE A 209 -22.48 6.53 -20.51
N PRO A 210 -22.44 6.64 -21.86
CA PRO A 210 -23.01 5.63 -22.73
C PRO A 210 -22.25 4.31 -22.58
N CYS A 211 -23.00 3.21 -22.51
CA CYS A 211 -22.43 1.87 -22.47
C CYS A 211 -21.88 1.50 -23.85
N LYS A 212 -20.57 1.24 -23.95
CA LYS A 212 -19.89 0.89 -25.21
C LYS A 212 -19.67 -0.60 -25.36
N TYR A 213 -19.32 -1.29 -24.28
CA TYR A 213 -19.09 -2.74 -24.30
C TYR A 213 -19.81 -3.43 -23.16
N LYS A 214 -20.26 -4.65 -23.41
CA LYS A 214 -20.83 -5.54 -22.39
C LYS A 214 -20.15 -6.89 -22.45
N LEU A 215 -19.57 -7.29 -21.35
CA LEU A 215 -19.00 -8.61 -21.18
C LEU A 215 -20.06 -9.54 -20.58
N GLN A 216 -20.52 -10.52 -21.36
CA GLN A 216 -21.61 -11.42 -21.01
C GLN A 216 -21.18 -12.88 -21.00
N GLY A 217 -21.87 -13.70 -20.21
CA GLY A 217 -21.60 -15.14 -20.09
C GLY A 217 -20.61 -15.49 -18.98
N LEU A 218 -20.46 -14.63 -17.97
CA LEU A 218 -19.80 -15.02 -16.73
C LEU A 218 -20.67 -16.08 -16.02
N ARG A 219 -20.04 -17.03 -15.35
CA ARG A 219 -20.77 -18.11 -14.64
C ARG A 219 -21.23 -17.70 -13.24
N PHE A 220 -20.60 -16.68 -12.69
CA PHE A 220 -20.84 -16.15 -11.36
C PHE A 220 -20.74 -14.63 -11.41
N ALA A 221 -21.38 -13.96 -10.46
CA ALA A 221 -21.37 -12.51 -10.39
C ALA A 221 -19.93 -12.00 -10.11
N PRO A 222 -19.40 -11.09 -10.94
CA PRO A 222 -18.14 -10.41 -10.64
C PRO A 222 -18.31 -9.55 -9.38
N TRP A 223 -17.46 -9.77 -8.37
CA TRP A 223 -17.54 -9.10 -7.07
C TRP A 223 -16.56 -7.95 -6.92
N CYS A 224 -15.33 -8.12 -7.43
CA CYS A 224 -14.27 -7.12 -7.31
C CYS A 224 -13.46 -7.01 -8.60
N LEU A 225 -13.00 -5.79 -8.90
CA LEU A 225 -12.26 -5.44 -10.10
C LEU A 225 -11.00 -4.67 -9.72
N ASP A 226 -9.92 -4.94 -10.46
CA ASP A 226 -8.73 -4.09 -10.45
C ASP A 226 -8.17 -3.96 -11.85
N TYR A 227 -7.66 -2.76 -12.18
CA TYR A 227 -7.16 -2.43 -13.50
C TYR A 227 -5.79 -1.82 -13.37
N TRP A 228 -4.84 -2.44 -14.05
CA TRP A 228 -3.50 -1.95 -14.18
C TRP A 228 -3.20 -1.63 -15.64
N MET A 229 -2.40 -0.59 -15.84
CA MET A 229 -1.92 -0.17 -17.15
C MET A 229 -0.42 0.07 -17.04
N ASP A 230 0.32 -0.33 -18.07
CA ASP A 230 1.76 -0.17 -18.09
C ASP A 230 2.11 1.32 -18.22
N PRO A 231 2.91 1.88 -17.29
CA PRO A 231 3.37 3.27 -17.38
C PRO A 231 4.18 3.57 -18.65
N CYS A 232 4.82 2.55 -19.24
CA CYS A 232 5.65 2.70 -20.43
C CYS A 232 4.88 2.43 -21.73
N ASP A 233 3.86 1.56 -21.70
CA ASP A 233 3.06 1.20 -22.86
C ASP A 233 1.57 1.16 -22.51
N ALA A 234 0.86 2.24 -22.82
CA ALA A 234 -0.55 2.37 -22.51
C ALA A 234 -1.46 1.35 -23.25
N ASP A 235 -0.96 0.64 -24.27
CA ASP A 235 -1.68 -0.45 -24.92
C ASP A 235 -1.64 -1.76 -24.12
N GLN A 236 -0.62 -1.95 -23.28
CA GLN A 236 -0.55 -3.07 -22.34
C GLN A 236 -1.31 -2.73 -21.07
N ALA A 237 -2.39 -3.47 -20.84
CA ALA A 237 -3.20 -3.32 -19.65
C ALA A 237 -3.73 -4.66 -19.17
N VAL A 238 -4.07 -4.73 -17.88
CA VAL A 238 -4.60 -5.93 -17.25
C VAL A 238 -5.83 -5.57 -16.44
N LEU A 239 -6.98 -6.13 -16.81
CA LEU A 239 -8.20 -6.10 -16.00
C LEU A 239 -8.33 -7.43 -15.25
N THR A 240 -8.23 -7.37 -13.93
CA THR A 240 -8.45 -8.52 -13.05
C THR A 240 -9.86 -8.49 -12.46
N ILE A 241 -10.48 -9.66 -12.40
CA ILE A 241 -11.87 -9.87 -12.00
C ILE A 241 -11.91 -11.02 -11.01
N GLY A 242 -12.43 -10.77 -9.81
CA GLY A 242 -12.77 -11.81 -8.84
C GLY A 242 -14.28 -12.01 -8.78
N ASP A 243 -14.74 -13.27 -8.75
CA ASP A 243 -16.17 -13.59 -8.70
C ASP A 243 -16.63 -14.22 -7.37
N THR A 244 -17.95 -14.38 -7.23
CA THR A 244 -18.56 -15.05 -6.07
C THR A 244 -18.37 -16.57 -6.06
N GLY A 245 -17.95 -17.17 -7.17
CA GLY A 245 -17.62 -18.60 -7.27
C GLY A 245 -16.21 -18.96 -6.78
N GLY A 246 -15.36 -17.97 -6.53
CA GLY A 246 -13.97 -18.16 -6.12
C GLY A 246 -12.99 -18.28 -7.29
N GLN A 247 -13.42 -17.88 -8.49
CA GLN A 247 -12.58 -17.74 -9.66
C GLN A 247 -12.03 -16.32 -9.73
N VAL A 248 -10.74 -16.23 -10.05
CA VAL A 248 -10.05 -14.99 -10.39
C VAL A 248 -9.61 -15.11 -11.84
N SER A 249 -9.90 -14.07 -12.61
CA SER A 249 -9.64 -14.02 -14.05
C SER A 249 -8.91 -12.72 -14.39
N ALA A 250 -7.82 -12.81 -15.13
CA ALA A 250 -7.04 -11.68 -15.60
C ALA A 250 -7.15 -11.59 -17.13
N LEU A 251 -7.66 -10.45 -17.61
CA LEU A 251 -7.73 -10.10 -19.02
C LEU A 251 -6.56 -9.19 -19.37
N HIS A 252 -5.60 -9.71 -20.11
CA HIS A 252 -4.45 -8.98 -20.63
C HIS A 252 -4.81 -8.40 -21.99
N PHE A 253 -4.85 -7.08 -22.07
CA PHE A 253 -5.00 -6.34 -23.32
C PHE A 253 -3.63 -6.09 -23.93
N THR A 254 -3.50 -6.38 -25.23
CA THR A 254 -2.28 -6.09 -26.01
C THR A 254 -2.38 -4.78 -26.80
N SER A 255 -3.59 -4.21 -26.89
CA SER A 255 -3.93 -3.08 -27.77
C SER A 255 -5.08 -2.29 -27.16
N ALA A 256 -4.95 -1.94 -25.87
CA ALA A 256 -6.04 -1.35 -25.09
C ALA A 256 -6.52 0.00 -25.66
N GLN A 257 -5.62 0.89 -26.10
CA GLN A 257 -5.98 2.22 -26.61
C GLN A 257 -6.63 2.14 -27.98
N THR A 258 -6.07 1.29 -28.85
CA THR A 258 -6.49 1.19 -30.25
C THR A 258 -7.73 0.33 -30.43
N SER A 259 -7.91 -0.72 -29.64
CA SER A 259 -8.97 -1.70 -29.86
C SER A 259 -9.31 -2.54 -28.62
N LEU A 260 -9.70 -1.91 -27.51
CA LEU A 260 -10.03 -2.59 -26.23
C LEU A 260 -10.80 -3.91 -26.43
N PHE A 261 -11.90 -3.87 -27.20
CA PHE A 261 -12.61 -5.07 -27.68
C PHE A 261 -12.99 -4.97 -29.17
N GLU A 262 -12.36 -4.09 -29.93
CA GLU A 262 -12.69 -3.90 -31.34
C GLU A 262 -12.02 -4.99 -32.19
N SER A 263 -12.81 -5.58 -33.08
CA SER A 263 -12.29 -6.47 -34.12
C SER A 263 -12.11 -5.61 -35.37
N ARG A 264 -11.10 -5.89 -36.20
CA ARG A 264 -10.73 -5.11 -37.41
C ARG A 264 -11.82 -5.04 -38.50
N CYS A 265 -13.07 -5.39 -38.20
CA CYS A 265 -14.18 -5.28 -39.12
C CYS A 265 -14.86 -3.92 -38.95
N LEU A 266 -14.72 -3.05 -39.95
CA LEU A 266 -15.48 -1.81 -40.11
C LEU A 266 -16.98 -2.13 -40.02
N GLN A 267 -17.61 -1.88 -38.87
CA GLN A 267 -19.06 -1.85 -38.78
C GLN A 267 -19.48 -0.45 -38.38
N LEU A 268 -20.48 0.06 -39.11
CA LEU A 268 -21.08 1.37 -38.88
C LEU A 268 -21.46 1.52 -37.40
N ASP A 269 -21.23 2.72 -36.88
CA ASP A 269 -21.61 3.18 -35.55
C ASP A 269 -23.08 2.84 -35.25
N SER A 270 -23.31 1.66 -34.67
CA SER A 270 -24.57 1.36 -34.00
C SER A 270 -24.49 2.01 -32.63
N ASP A 271 -25.52 2.75 -32.24
CA ASP A 271 -25.62 3.35 -30.89
C ASP A 271 -25.79 2.28 -29.78
N SER A 272 -25.86 1.00 -30.16
CA SER A 272 -25.99 -0.13 -29.25
C SER A 272 -24.62 -0.62 -28.73
N ALA A 273 -24.59 -0.95 -27.44
CA ALA A 273 -23.38 -1.47 -26.79
C ALA A 273 -22.94 -2.80 -27.41
N LYS A 274 -21.66 -2.93 -27.76
CA LYS A 274 -21.09 -4.15 -28.32
C LYS A 274 -21.00 -5.26 -27.28
N VAL A 275 -21.59 -6.40 -27.58
CA VAL A 275 -21.55 -7.58 -26.69
C VAL A 275 -20.29 -8.40 -26.97
N VAL A 276 -19.53 -8.68 -25.92
CA VAL A 276 -18.33 -9.53 -25.91
C VAL A 276 -18.66 -10.79 -25.11
N SER A 277 -18.55 -11.95 -25.76
CA SER A 277 -18.83 -13.24 -25.12
C SER A 277 -17.62 -13.70 -24.29
N TRP A 278 -17.85 -13.98 -23.01
CA TRP A 278 -16.85 -14.50 -22.09
C TRP A 278 -16.22 -15.81 -22.59
N ASP A 279 -17.03 -16.73 -23.11
CA ASP A 279 -16.56 -18.00 -23.66
C ASP A 279 -15.59 -17.84 -24.84
N GLN A 280 -15.73 -16.77 -25.64
CA GLN A 280 -14.80 -16.49 -26.72
C GLN A 280 -13.43 -16.04 -26.20
N LEU A 281 -13.41 -15.26 -25.11
CA LEU A 281 -12.17 -14.85 -24.43
C LEU A 281 -11.48 -16.06 -23.77
N VAL A 282 -12.23 -16.95 -23.12
CA VAL A 282 -11.70 -18.19 -22.51
C VAL A 282 -11.01 -19.06 -23.58
N LYS A 283 -11.62 -19.16 -24.75
CA LYS A 283 -11.10 -19.96 -25.86
C LYS A 283 -9.92 -19.29 -26.60
N GLY A 284 -9.49 -18.10 -26.17
CA GLY A 284 -8.39 -17.36 -26.81
C GLY A 284 -8.70 -16.90 -28.24
N ARG A 285 -9.99 -16.76 -28.58
CA ARG A 285 -10.42 -16.40 -29.96
C ARG A 285 -10.39 -14.90 -30.24
N HIS A 286 -10.02 -14.09 -29.25
CA HIS A 286 -10.01 -12.63 -29.37
C HIS A 286 -8.61 -12.12 -29.69
N SER A 287 -8.48 -11.29 -30.72
CA SER A 287 -7.18 -10.88 -31.25
C SER A 287 -6.40 -9.91 -30.35
N CYS A 288 -7.08 -9.15 -29.48
CA CYS A 288 -6.45 -8.13 -28.63
C CYS A 288 -6.45 -8.47 -27.14
N CYS A 289 -6.96 -9.64 -26.75
CA CYS A 289 -7.08 -10.02 -25.34
C CYS A 289 -6.62 -11.46 -25.11
N ARG A 290 -5.76 -11.67 -24.11
CA ARG A 290 -5.42 -12.99 -23.57
C ARG A 290 -5.99 -13.12 -22.17
N MET A 291 -6.59 -14.27 -21.86
CA MET A 291 -7.17 -14.51 -20.54
C MET A 291 -6.42 -15.58 -19.77
N GLU A 292 -6.18 -15.33 -18.49
CA GLU A 292 -5.60 -16.26 -17.54
C GLU A 292 -6.55 -16.39 -16.33
N THR A 293 -6.76 -17.60 -15.81
CA THR A 293 -7.74 -17.83 -14.73
C THR A 293 -7.26 -18.88 -13.73
N HIS A 294 -7.72 -18.77 -12.47
CA HIS A 294 -7.67 -19.85 -11.49
C HIS A 294 -8.89 -19.85 -10.58
N LYS A 295 -9.12 -20.98 -9.92
CA LYS A 295 -10.25 -21.21 -9.01
C LYS A 295 -9.79 -21.52 -7.59
N ALA A 296 -8.67 -20.92 -7.16
CA ALA A 296 -8.04 -21.27 -5.89
C ALA A 296 -8.87 -20.92 -4.65
N HIS A 297 -9.81 -19.96 -4.77
CA HIS A 297 -10.70 -19.61 -3.66
C HIS A 297 -11.98 -20.45 -3.64
N ALA A 298 -12.29 -21.23 -4.68
CA ALA A 298 -13.58 -21.90 -4.80
C ALA A 298 -13.83 -22.90 -3.65
N PRO A 299 -15.09 -23.05 -3.16
CA PRO A 299 -16.28 -22.24 -3.48
C PRO A 299 -16.47 -20.91 -2.70
N ALA A 300 -15.41 -20.25 -2.23
CA ALA A 300 -15.50 -19.00 -1.46
C ALA A 300 -15.53 -17.78 -2.37
N TRP A 301 -16.13 -16.68 -1.92
CA TRP A 301 -16.15 -15.44 -2.67
C TRP A 301 -14.75 -14.81 -2.68
N VAL A 302 -14.34 -14.29 -3.83
CA VAL A 302 -13.16 -13.42 -3.90
C VAL A 302 -13.55 -12.04 -3.36
N ARG A 303 -12.88 -11.57 -2.30
CA ARG A 303 -13.18 -10.30 -1.64
C ARG A 303 -12.51 -9.12 -2.31
N LYS A 304 -11.26 -9.31 -2.74
CA LYS A 304 -10.50 -8.32 -3.50
C LYS A 304 -9.49 -8.97 -4.43
N VAL A 305 -9.20 -8.29 -5.53
CA VAL A 305 -8.15 -8.61 -6.50
C VAL A 305 -7.25 -7.40 -6.67
N LEU A 306 -5.97 -7.64 -6.96
CA LEU A 306 -4.95 -6.63 -7.26
C LEU A 306 -3.95 -7.19 -8.27
N TYR A 307 -3.62 -6.41 -9.29
CA TYR A 307 -2.50 -6.74 -10.18
C TYR A 307 -1.19 -6.15 -9.66
N LEU A 308 -0.19 -7.01 -9.42
CA LEU A 308 1.12 -6.67 -8.91
C LEU A 308 2.12 -6.62 -10.06
N SER A 309 2.34 -5.43 -10.62
CA SER A 309 3.16 -5.25 -11.82
C SER A 309 4.64 -5.62 -11.63
N SER A 310 5.23 -5.27 -10.48
CA SER A 310 6.62 -5.62 -10.13
C SER A 310 6.87 -7.13 -10.07
N LEU A 311 5.83 -7.90 -9.73
CA LEU A 311 5.89 -9.36 -9.62
C LEU A 311 5.30 -10.06 -10.85
N ARG A 312 4.68 -9.31 -11.76
CA ARG A 312 3.86 -9.84 -12.88
C ARG A 312 2.89 -10.92 -12.40
N ALA A 313 2.22 -10.63 -11.30
CA ALA A 313 1.33 -11.55 -10.62
C ALA A 313 0.03 -10.85 -10.26
N PHE A 314 -1.03 -11.61 -9.99
CA PHE A 314 -2.25 -11.06 -9.41
C PHE A 314 -2.48 -11.67 -8.03
N ALA A 315 -2.69 -10.79 -7.06
CA ALA A 315 -3.05 -11.14 -5.70
C ALA A 315 -4.56 -11.08 -5.53
N SER A 316 -5.09 -12.00 -4.74
CA SER A 316 -6.51 -12.12 -4.46
C SER A 316 -6.72 -12.59 -3.02
N CYS A 317 -7.84 -12.22 -2.42
CA CYS A 317 -8.15 -12.61 -1.05
C CYS A 317 -9.58 -13.11 -0.87
N SER A 318 -9.79 -13.90 0.18
CA SER A 318 -11.08 -14.45 0.56
C SER A 318 -11.22 -14.56 2.08
N THR A 319 -12.46 -14.65 2.56
CA THR A 319 -12.78 -14.88 3.98
C THR A 319 -12.55 -16.32 4.42
N ARG A 320 -12.16 -17.23 3.53
CA ARG A 320 -11.83 -18.61 3.92
C ARG A 320 -10.38 -18.77 4.39
N PRO A 321 -10.14 -19.34 5.59
CA PRO A 321 -8.80 -19.57 6.12
C PRO A 321 -7.84 -20.33 5.18
N GLN A 322 -8.33 -21.39 4.54
CA GLN A 322 -7.51 -22.27 3.68
C GLN A 322 -7.05 -21.59 2.37
N SER A 323 -7.73 -20.54 1.97
CA SER A 323 -7.47 -19.77 0.75
C SER A 323 -7.59 -18.28 1.07
N SER A 324 -7.00 -17.84 2.18
CA SER A 324 -7.17 -16.47 2.68
C SER A 324 -6.60 -15.44 1.71
N MET A 325 -5.40 -15.70 1.23
CA MET A 325 -4.76 -14.92 0.17
C MET A 325 -4.13 -15.87 -0.84
N VAL A 326 -4.23 -15.54 -2.11
CA VAL A 326 -3.66 -16.32 -3.21
C VAL A 326 -2.95 -15.38 -4.18
N ILE A 327 -1.76 -15.77 -4.63
CA ILE A 327 -1.03 -15.09 -5.69
C ILE A 327 -0.94 -16.04 -6.90
N GLY A 328 -1.46 -15.57 -8.03
CA GLY A 328 -1.29 -16.19 -9.34
C GLY A 328 -0.08 -15.59 -10.05
N TRP A 329 0.98 -16.37 -10.21
CA TRP A 329 2.23 -15.97 -10.86
C TRP A 329 2.18 -16.25 -12.35
N ARG A 330 2.38 -15.20 -13.14
CA ARG A 330 2.52 -15.35 -14.58
C ARG A 330 3.96 -15.74 -14.90
N ASP A 331 4.13 -16.87 -15.57
CA ASP A 331 5.40 -17.30 -16.14
C ASP A 331 5.34 -17.08 -17.66
N GLU A 332 6.34 -16.40 -18.22
CA GLU A 332 6.41 -16.13 -19.66
C GLU A 332 6.75 -17.40 -20.47
N GLY A 333 7.37 -18.41 -19.84
CA GLY A 333 7.78 -19.64 -20.51
C GLY A 333 6.80 -20.81 -20.32
N ALA A 334 6.19 -20.93 -19.15
CA ALA A 334 5.21 -21.98 -18.87
C ALA A 334 3.80 -21.48 -19.18
N GLY A 335 3.13 -22.05 -20.18
CA GLY A 335 1.73 -21.75 -20.50
C GLY A 335 0.72 -22.05 -19.38
N LYS A 336 1.18 -22.39 -18.18
CA LYS A 336 0.39 -22.69 -16.99
C LYS A 336 0.85 -21.78 -15.85
N MET A 337 -0.10 -21.03 -15.31
CA MET A 337 0.11 -20.19 -14.14
C MET A 337 0.47 -21.02 -12.90
N ARG A 338 1.46 -20.54 -12.14
CA ARG A 338 1.79 -21.05 -10.80
C ARG A 338 0.94 -20.33 -9.76
N ILE A 339 0.37 -21.06 -8.81
CA ILE A 339 -0.49 -20.49 -7.76
C ILE A 339 0.20 -20.73 -6.41
N THR A 340 0.36 -19.69 -5.61
CA THR A 340 0.78 -19.79 -4.20
C THR A 340 -0.35 -19.33 -3.29
N SER A 341 -0.65 -20.11 -2.25
CA SER A 341 -1.68 -19.82 -1.25
C SER A 341 -1.06 -19.49 0.10
N TYR A 342 -1.64 -18.51 0.78
CA TYR A 342 -1.27 -18.06 2.12
C TYR A 342 -2.47 -18.27 3.03
N VAL A 343 -2.22 -18.91 4.16
CA VAL A 343 -3.25 -19.31 5.12
C VAL A 343 -3.23 -18.33 6.28
N THR A 344 -4.39 -17.75 6.59
CA THR A 344 -4.60 -16.96 7.81
C THR A 344 -5.59 -17.68 8.72
N ARG A 345 -5.70 -17.28 9.99
CA ARG A 345 -6.50 -18.04 10.97
C ARG A 345 -7.98 -17.89 10.71
N LYS A 346 -8.44 -16.67 10.41
CA LYS A 346 -9.88 -16.39 10.26
C LYS A 346 -10.28 -15.92 8.86
N GLY A 347 -9.35 -15.57 7.97
CA GLY A 347 -9.66 -15.06 6.62
C GLY A 347 -9.42 -13.56 6.46
N VAL A 348 -9.51 -13.07 5.22
CA VAL A 348 -9.07 -11.72 4.82
C VAL A 348 -10.19 -10.97 4.10
N TRP A 349 -10.36 -9.69 4.45
CA TRP A 349 -11.32 -8.76 3.84
C TRP A 349 -10.69 -7.92 2.73
N ASP A 350 -9.49 -7.40 2.99
CA ASP A 350 -8.81 -6.43 2.12
C ASP A 350 -7.31 -6.75 2.04
N ILE A 351 -6.71 -6.41 0.91
CA ILE A 351 -5.27 -6.58 0.65
C ILE A 351 -4.72 -5.34 -0.02
N ASP A 352 -3.46 -5.04 0.24
CA ASP A 352 -2.72 -3.99 -0.47
C ASP A 352 -1.24 -4.36 -0.64
N TYR A 353 -0.55 -3.75 -1.59
CA TYR A 353 0.83 -4.09 -1.92
C TYR A 353 1.76 -2.87 -1.94
N HIS A 354 2.89 -2.99 -1.24
CA HIS A 354 3.97 -2.01 -1.27
C HIS A 354 5.03 -2.41 -2.29
N ARG A 355 5.20 -1.59 -3.34
CA ARG A 355 6.07 -1.92 -4.49
C ARG A 355 7.55 -1.91 -4.14
N GLN A 356 8.00 -0.96 -3.34
CA GLN A 356 9.43 -0.79 -3.05
C GLN A 356 9.96 -1.85 -2.08
N TRP A 357 9.17 -2.20 -1.07
CA TRP A 357 9.58 -3.16 -0.03
C TRP A 357 9.13 -4.59 -0.33
N ASN A 358 8.36 -4.75 -1.41
CA ASN A 358 7.79 -6.01 -1.81
C ASN A 358 7.01 -6.71 -0.67
N LEU A 359 6.11 -5.96 -0.04
CA LEU A 359 5.28 -6.43 1.06
C LEU A 359 3.81 -6.40 0.67
N ILE A 360 3.07 -7.43 1.06
CA ILE A 360 1.61 -7.47 0.95
C ILE A 360 1.03 -7.34 2.35
N ALA A 361 0.17 -6.35 2.56
CA ALA A 361 -0.60 -6.21 3.79
C ALA A 361 -1.96 -6.88 3.61
N THR A 362 -2.36 -7.67 4.61
CA THR A 362 -3.69 -8.29 4.66
C THR A 362 -4.45 -7.75 5.87
N ALA A 363 -5.65 -7.22 5.64
CA ALA A 363 -6.61 -6.89 6.67
C ALA A 363 -7.70 -7.97 6.74
N GLY A 364 -7.89 -8.55 7.91
CA GLY A 364 -8.75 -9.72 8.07
C GLY A 364 -9.56 -9.73 9.35
N LEU A 365 -10.11 -10.91 9.62
CA LEU A 365 -10.87 -11.21 10.84
C LEU A 365 -9.97 -11.46 12.06
N ASP A 366 -8.67 -11.56 11.82
CA ASP A 366 -7.66 -11.50 12.85
C ASP A 366 -7.49 -10.00 13.18
N ASP A 367 -7.63 -9.59 14.45
CA ASP A 367 -7.65 -8.18 14.92
C ASP A 367 -6.31 -7.44 14.72
N GLN A 368 -5.48 -7.93 13.80
CA GLN A 368 -4.13 -7.52 13.50
C GLN A 368 -3.99 -7.40 11.98
N VAL A 369 -3.08 -6.53 11.55
CA VAL A 369 -2.70 -6.46 10.14
C VAL A 369 -1.46 -7.32 9.94
N LEU A 370 -1.54 -8.30 9.04
CA LEU A 370 -0.39 -9.17 8.74
C LEU A 370 0.34 -8.67 7.50
N LEU A 371 1.67 -8.68 7.56
CA LEU A 371 2.55 -8.33 6.45
C LEU A 371 3.21 -9.60 5.92
N TRP A 372 3.18 -9.77 4.59
CA TRP A 372 3.66 -10.95 3.91
C TRP A 372 4.75 -10.58 2.92
N ASN A 373 5.78 -11.42 2.85
CA ASN A 373 6.69 -11.44 1.71
C ASN A 373 6.05 -12.34 0.63
N PRO A 374 5.86 -11.88 -0.61
CA PRO A 374 5.31 -12.68 -1.70
C PRO A 374 6.06 -14.00 -1.94
N TYR A 375 7.34 -14.11 -1.59
CA TYR A 375 8.10 -15.34 -1.81
C TYR A 375 8.06 -16.33 -0.63
N VAL A 376 7.61 -15.88 0.55
CA VAL A 376 7.57 -16.70 1.78
C VAL A 376 6.12 -16.96 2.16
N THR A 377 5.68 -18.22 2.02
CA THR A 377 4.29 -18.62 2.26
C THR A 377 4.03 -19.20 3.65
N SER A 378 5.08 -19.59 4.38
CA SER A 378 4.94 -20.33 5.64
C SER A 378 4.37 -19.48 6.77
N GLU A 379 4.81 -18.23 6.88
CA GLU A 379 4.42 -17.34 7.97
C GLU A 379 4.48 -15.87 7.53
N PRO A 380 3.67 -15.00 8.17
CA PRO A 380 3.78 -13.56 7.95
C PRO A 380 5.11 -13.05 8.50
N VAL A 381 5.70 -12.07 7.81
CA VAL A 381 6.94 -11.40 8.21
C VAL A 381 6.74 -10.60 9.49
N CYS A 382 5.56 -9.99 9.64
CA CYS A 382 5.21 -9.16 10.78
C CYS A 382 3.70 -9.18 11.01
N ALA A 383 3.29 -9.05 12.27
CA ALA A 383 1.92 -8.87 12.68
C ALA A 383 1.79 -7.55 13.47
N LEU A 384 1.06 -6.59 12.89
CA LEU A 384 0.81 -5.28 13.48
C LEU A 384 -0.41 -5.39 14.41
N ALA A 385 -0.13 -5.53 15.71
CA ALA A 385 -1.14 -5.67 16.75
C ALA A 385 -1.52 -4.32 17.38
N GLY A 386 -2.82 -4.03 17.50
CA GLY A 386 -3.31 -2.82 18.16
C GLY A 386 -4.78 -2.48 17.91
N HIS A 387 -5.40 -3.08 16.89
CA HIS A 387 -6.85 -3.05 16.76
C HIS A 387 -7.52 -3.96 17.78
N LEU A 388 -8.73 -3.58 18.19
CA LEU A 388 -9.53 -4.35 19.16
C LEU A 388 -10.56 -5.27 18.48
N ASN A 389 -10.70 -5.17 17.17
CA ASN A 389 -11.68 -5.90 16.39
C ASN A 389 -11.18 -6.05 14.93
N GLU A 390 -11.93 -6.79 14.13
CA GLU A 390 -11.64 -7.13 12.74
C GLU A 390 -11.22 -5.90 11.91
N VAL A 391 -10.14 -6.04 11.15
CA VAL A 391 -9.65 -5.00 10.25
C VAL A 391 -10.38 -5.12 8.92
N THR A 392 -11.06 -4.06 8.51
CA THR A 392 -11.92 -4.08 7.32
C THR A 392 -11.22 -3.55 6.07
N ALA A 393 -10.27 -2.62 6.23
CA ALA A 393 -9.56 -2.01 5.12
C ALA A 393 -8.10 -1.71 5.47
N VAL A 394 -7.22 -1.79 4.48
CA VAL A 394 -5.80 -1.50 4.61
C VAL A 394 -5.30 -0.79 3.34
N ARG A 395 -4.50 0.29 3.46
CA ARG A 395 -3.87 1.01 2.33
C ARG A 395 -2.45 1.43 2.68
N PHE A 396 -1.48 1.11 1.82
CA PHE A 396 -0.13 1.62 1.92
C PHE A 396 -0.03 3.07 1.42
N MET A 397 0.84 3.85 2.06
CA MET A 397 1.41 5.08 1.53
C MET A 397 2.77 4.75 0.90
N GLN A 398 2.82 4.64 -0.42
CA GLN A 398 4.02 4.24 -1.17
C GLN A 398 5.17 5.24 -1.04
N THR A 399 4.85 6.50 -0.74
CA THR A 399 5.83 7.59 -0.61
C THR A 399 6.44 7.72 0.79
N LYS A 400 5.74 7.29 1.84
CA LYS A 400 6.13 7.52 3.25
C LYS A 400 6.45 6.24 4.02
N ASP A 401 6.43 5.08 3.37
CA ASP A 401 6.62 3.77 4.00
C ASP A 401 5.65 3.51 5.18
N GLN A 402 4.44 4.07 5.09
CA GLN A 402 3.42 3.98 6.12
C GLN A 402 2.25 3.12 5.65
N LEU A 403 1.49 2.60 6.60
CA LEU A 403 0.30 1.79 6.35
C LEU A 403 -0.88 2.33 7.14
N LEU A 404 -1.99 2.58 6.46
CA LEU A 404 -3.27 2.87 7.09
C LEU A 404 -4.08 1.59 7.22
N SER A 405 -4.66 1.38 8.40
CA SER A 405 -5.65 0.33 8.61
C SER A 405 -6.86 0.85 9.35
N PHE A 406 -8.03 0.39 8.92
CA PHE A 406 -9.30 0.75 9.53
C PHE A 406 -10.01 -0.52 10.02
N SER A 407 -10.52 -0.48 11.25
CA SER A 407 -11.18 -1.63 11.89
C SER A 407 -12.63 -1.33 12.27
N LYS A 408 -13.41 -2.41 12.47
CA LYS A 408 -14.76 -2.34 13.06
C LYS A 408 -14.78 -1.73 14.46
N ASP A 409 -13.63 -1.64 15.13
CA ASP A 409 -13.47 -0.88 16.38
C ASP A 409 -13.64 0.64 16.22
N LYS A 410 -13.84 1.12 14.99
CA LYS A 410 -13.98 2.55 14.63
C LYS A 410 -12.71 3.32 14.94
N VAL A 411 -11.57 2.68 14.69
CA VAL A 411 -10.26 3.27 14.81
C VAL A 411 -9.55 3.15 13.48
N LEU A 412 -9.00 4.28 13.03
CA LEU A 412 -8.01 4.31 11.98
C LEU A 412 -6.63 4.34 12.64
N CYS A 413 -5.80 3.36 12.34
CA CYS A 413 -4.41 3.29 12.77
C CYS A 413 -3.48 3.62 11.60
N LEU A 414 -2.46 4.42 11.88
CA LEU A 414 -1.33 4.66 10.99
C LEU A 414 -0.12 3.95 11.57
N TRP A 415 0.44 3.03 10.80
CA TRP A 415 1.60 2.24 11.16
C TRP A 415 2.80 2.72 10.36
N ASP A 416 3.94 2.78 11.03
CA ASP A 416 5.22 2.79 10.33
C ASP A 416 5.65 1.35 10.11
N VAL A 417 5.83 1.00 8.83
CA VAL A 417 6.13 -0.38 8.44
C VAL A 417 7.56 -0.75 8.84
N SER A 418 8.49 0.22 8.94
CA SER A 418 9.88 -0.05 9.33
C SER A 418 10.03 -0.31 10.83
N SER A 419 9.43 0.51 11.69
CA SER A 419 9.46 0.29 13.14
C SER A 419 8.41 -0.71 13.62
N GLN A 420 7.42 -1.06 12.78
CA GLN A 420 6.29 -1.94 13.13
C GLN A 420 5.42 -1.38 14.27
N LEU A 421 5.50 -0.06 14.50
CA LEU A 421 4.77 0.62 15.57
C LEU A 421 3.56 1.38 15.01
N CYS A 422 2.51 1.43 15.83
CA CYS A 422 1.38 2.32 15.60
C CYS A 422 1.80 3.75 15.95
N VAL A 423 1.98 4.58 14.93
CA VAL A 423 2.42 5.97 15.07
C VAL A 423 1.25 6.85 15.47
N GLN A 424 0.06 6.60 14.91
CA GLN A 424 -1.12 7.39 15.21
C GLN A 424 -2.37 6.53 15.28
N ARG A 425 -3.18 6.79 16.30
CA ARG A 425 -4.50 6.18 16.50
C ARG A 425 -5.57 7.26 16.46
N VAL A 426 -6.40 7.25 15.42
CA VAL A 426 -7.53 8.17 15.27
C VAL A 426 -8.81 7.44 15.67
N ALA A 427 -9.43 7.86 16.77
CA ALA A 427 -10.65 7.26 17.32
C ALA A 427 -11.71 8.34 17.62
N GLY A 428 -12.99 7.95 17.71
CA GLY A 428 -14.09 8.84 18.09
C GLY A 428 -14.56 9.83 17.02
N VAL A 429 -13.89 9.87 15.86
CA VAL A 429 -14.24 10.74 14.73
C VAL A 429 -15.30 10.10 13.82
N PHE A 430 -15.41 8.76 13.85
CA PHE A 430 -16.23 7.98 12.93
C PHE A 430 -17.65 7.72 13.47
N PRO A 431 -18.68 7.71 12.61
CA PRO A 431 -20.07 7.51 13.02
C PRO A 431 -20.27 6.13 13.65
N LYS A 432 -21.34 5.98 14.45
CA LYS A 432 -21.74 4.66 14.94
C LYS A 432 -22.20 3.80 13.77
N VAL A 433 -21.31 2.92 13.36
CA VAL A 433 -21.53 1.87 12.38
C VAL A 433 -22.48 0.81 12.96
N GLN A 434 -23.53 0.44 12.21
CA GLN A 434 -24.34 -0.78 12.43
C GLN A 434 -23.53 -1.99 11.92
N GLU A 435 -23.77 -3.19 12.46
CA GLU A 435 -22.85 -4.35 12.39
C GLU A 435 -22.43 -4.80 10.97
N ASP A 436 -23.15 -4.39 9.92
CA ASP A 436 -22.94 -4.84 8.52
C ASP A 436 -22.42 -3.79 7.53
N THR A 437 -21.83 -2.67 7.95
CA THR A 437 -21.36 -1.69 6.95
C THR A 437 -20.04 -2.08 6.30
N HIS A 438 -20.01 -2.13 4.97
CA HIS A 438 -18.77 -2.13 4.21
C HIS A 438 -18.14 -0.73 4.27
N THR A 439 -16.97 -0.62 4.91
CA THR A 439 -16.17 0.61 4.89
C THR A 439 -15.22 0.58 3.72
N LEU A 440 -15.25 1.63 2.91
CA LEU A 440 -14.28 1.84 1.85
C LEU A 440 -13.25 2.87 2.30
N LEU A 441 -11.97 2.54 2.12
CA LEU A 441 -10.85 3.41 2.40
C LEU A 441 -10.19 3.79 1.07
N PHE A 442 -10.34 5.06 0.68
CA PHE A 442 -9.67 5.62 -0.50
C PHE A 442 -8.64 6.65 -0.04
N LEU A 443 -7.39 6.43 -0.39
CA LEU A 443 -6.29 7.33 -0.06
C LEU A 443 -5.75 7.97 -1.34
N ARG A 444 -5.57 9.28 -1.30
CA ARG A 444 -4.77 10.01 -2.28
C ARG A 444 -3.55 10.62 -1.60
N GLU A 445 -2.38 10.07 -1.92
CA GLU A 445 -1.12 10.44 -1.27
C GLU A 445 -0.69 11.89 -1.57
N GLU A 446 -0.82 12.35 -2.81
CA GLU A 446 -0.36 13.68 -3.26
C GLU A 446 -0.90 14.85 -2.43
N ARG A 447 -2.17 14.76 -2.01
CA ARG A 447 -2.84 15.78 -1.20
C ARG A 447 -3.10 15.32 0.23
N GLN A 448 -2.67 14.11 0.59
CA GLN A 448 -3.03 13.48 1.87
C GLN A 448 -4.55 13.52 2.11
N HIS A 449 -5.35 13.24 1.08
CA HIS A 449 -6.81 13.14 1.22
C HIS A 449 -7.19 11.69 1.50
N LEU A 450 -7.84 11.46 2.64
CA LEU A 450 -8.38 10.16 3.01
C LEU A 450 -9.91 10.23 3.00
N LEU A 451 -10.50 9.53 2.05
CA LEU A 451 -11.94 9.39 1.93
C LEU A 451 -12.39 8.05 2.50
N LEU A 452 -13.31 8.12 3.45
CA LEU A 452 -13.91 6.97 4.10
C LEU A 452 -15.40 6.95 3.78
N SER A 453 -15.90 5.82 3.28
CA SER A 453 -17.34 5.64 3.10
C SER A 453 -17.94 4.78 4.20
N PHE A 454 -19.04 5.24 4.78
CA PHE A 454 -19.89 4.51 5.71
C PHE A 454 -21.29 4.43 5.12
N ASN A 455 -21.59 3.37 4.37
CA ASN A 455 -22.82 3.24 3.59
C ASN A 455 -23.04 4.46 2.67
N SER A 456 -24.08 5.26 2.95
CA SER A 456 -24.47 6.43 2.17
C SER A 456 -23.79 7.72 2.62
N ARG A 457 -22.82 7.67 3.55
CA ARG A 457 -22.05 8.83 4.02
C ARG A 457 -20.61 8.76 3.55
N LEU A 458 -20.07 9.90 3.14
CA LEU A 458 -18.65 10.07 2.81
C LEU A 458 -18.00 11.02 3.82
N LEU A 459 -16.88 10.60 4.38
CA LEU A 459 -16.06 11.38 5.29
C LEU A 459 -14.73 11.69 4.61
N LEU A 460 -14.31 12.94 4.70
CA LEU A 460 -12.99 13.38 4.32
C LEU A 460 -12.17 13.69 5.57
N LEU A 461 -10.96 13.14 5.59
CA LEU A 461 -9.88 13.53 6.47
C LEU A 461 -8.77 14.11 5.59
N GLU A 462 -8.37 15.35 5.87
CA GLU A 462 -7.26 16.02 5.18
C GLU A 462 -6.03 15.96 6.08
N GLY A 463 -4.91 15.44 5.57
CA GLY A 463 -3.63 15.53 6.27
C GLY A 463 -3.04 16.92 6.10
N THR A 464 -2.67 17.59 7.19
CA THR A 464 -1.70 18.68 7.10
C THR A 464 -0.29 18.14 7.17
N GLU A 465 0.55 18.55 6.23
CA GLU A 465 1.99 18.53 6.49
C GLU A 465 2.28 19.69 7.44
N GLU A 466 3.01 19.44 8.53
CA GLU A 466 3.58 20.54 9.29
C GLU A 466 4.54 21.27 8.36
N GLU A 467 4.17 22.47 7.90
CA GLU A 467 5.15 23.42 7.41
C GLU A 467 6.17 23.56 8.53
N LYS A 468 7.42 23.20 8.23
CA LYS A 468 8.55 23.44 9.11
C LYS A 468 8.40 24.87 9.61
N ARG A 469 8.08 25.05 10.89
CA ARG A 469 8.36 26.31 11.58
C ARG A 469 9.87 26.43 11.57
N THR A 470 10.42 26.97 10.47
CA THR A 470 11.63 27.76 10.53
C THR A 470 11.34 28.80 11.60
N MET A 471 11.81 28.52 12.81
CA MET A 471 11.94 29.50 13.88
C MET A 471 12.94 30.54 13.38
N THR A 472 12.47 31.45 12.52
CA THR A 472 13.10 32.74 12.35
C THR A 472 12.94 33.45 13.68
N TYR A 473 13.97 33.36 14.51
CA TYR A 473 14.21 34.34 15.56
C TYR A 473 14.31 35.70 14.87
N GLY A 474 13.21 36.45 14.90
CA GLY A 474 13.11 37.71 14.19
C GLY A 474 11.77 38.40 14.47
N HIS A 475 11.76 39.16 15.56
CA HIS A 475 10.83 40.24 15.89
C HIS A 475 9.53 39.92 16.67
N THR A 476 9.64 40.22 17.97
CA THR A 476 8.68 40.92 18.85
C THR A 476 7.21 40.46 18.87
N LEU A 477 6.91 39.64 19.87
CA LEU A 477 5.61 39.53 20.53
C LEU A 477 5.11 40.91 20.97
N ASN A 478 4.11 41.43 20.29
CA ASN A 478 3.21 42.46 20.81
C ASN A 478 1.81 42.23 20.25
N SER A 479 1.01 41.41 20.93
CA SER A 479 -0.46 41.53 21.03
C SER A 479 -1.08 40.25 21.62
N ALA A 480 -0.92 40.04 22.92
CA ALA A 480 -1.82 39.15 23.64
C ALA A 480 -1.84 39.55 25.11
N LEU A 481 -2.76 40.45 25.46
CA LEU A 481 -3.43 40.52 26.77
C LEU A 481 -4.41 41.71 26.78
N ARG A 482 -5.63 41.48 26.30
CA ARG A 482 -6.79 42.30 26.72
C ARG A 482 -8.04 41.44 26.82
N LYS A 483 -8.15 40.71 27.92
CA LYS A 483 -9.43 40.28 28.50
C LYS A 483 -9.31 40.34 30.02
N SER A 484 -9.66 41.49 30.58
CA SER A 484 -9.91 41.65 32.01
C SER A 484 -11.04 42.67 32.16
N LEU A 485 -12.28 42.19 32.30
CA LEU A 485 -13.40 42.94 32.90
C LEU A 485 -14.62 42.03 33.09
N CYS A 486 -14.64 41.34 34.23
CA CYS A 486 -15.77 40.93 35.08
C CYS A 486 -15.18 40.02 36.17
N ARG A 487 -15.44 40.13 37.48
CA ARG A 487 -16.18 41.05 38.37
C ARG A 487 -15.99 40.45 39.80
N GLN A 488 -16.29 41.22 40.85
CA GLN A 488 -16.38 40.86 42.29
C GLN A 488 -15.02 40.78 43.02
N GLU A 489 -14.77 41.46 44.15
CA GLU A 489 -15.61 42.19 45.13
C GLU A 489 -15.01 43.55 45.50
#